data_AF-A0A7W4ERY1-F1
#
_entry.id   AF-A0A7W4ERY1-F1
#
_cell.length_a   1.000
_cell.length_b   1.000
_cell.length_c   1.000
_cell.angle_alpha   90.00
_cell.angle_beta   90.00
_cell.angle_gamma   90.00
#
_symmetry.space_group_name_H-M   'P 1'
#
loop_
_entity.id
_entity.type
_entity.pdbx_description
1 polymer ?
#
loop_
_entity_poly.entity_id
_entity_poly.type
_entity_poly.pdbx_seq_one_letter_code
_entity_poly.pdbx_strand_id
1 'polypeptide(L)'
;MSTLPIVQLRRRQDFWLKSQETARELRKEAHTIDPERPQRGIGRAAHNLLQLMQQVEHPTAETNQQQEFYKLYGTYRDWIAAVTAEKTARDSNRRLSPKDHEKIVSVHSSFNDSLREIFNRWGTAITPADTMQLLNNFIPIADKPHYRKKMETSIKGVRTELLAELALENMGFEVVRATTEQDKRGIDYLITDSRGEQTAIDIKSSIFKANKTNDRNARYYNDGTVAICPFSPETLESIHTILPADPYGQMLGPSKEMLKNLSDSGVVDNDEYDRIKDKLEEQIADMHERNSNPTRTGKKLTHV
;
A
#
# COMPACT_ATOMS: atom_id res chain seq x y z
N MET A 1 -31.25 -10.04 -0.87
CA MET A 1 -30.07 -10.78 -1.36
C MET A 1 -28.92 -9.78 -1.49
N SER A 2 -27.76 -10.05 -0.86
CA SER A 2 -26.64 -9.10 -0.84
C SER A 2 -26.04 -8.93 -2.24
N THR A 3 -26.04 -7.70 -2.76
CA THR A 3 -25.45 -7.32 -4.06
C THR A 3 -23.95 -7.08 -3.97
N LEU A 4 -23.39 -6.97 -2.76
CA LEU A 4 -21.97 -6.69 -2.50
C LEU A 4 -21.03 -7.73 -3.13
N PRO A 5 -21.25 -9.06 -3.00
CA PRO A 5 -20.38 -10.06 -3.63
C PRO A 5 -20.40 -9.98 -5.16
N ILE A 6 -21.56 -9.71 -5.76
CA ILE A 6 -21.71 -9.58 -7.22
C ILE A 6 -20.98 -8.33 -7.72
N VAL A 7 -21.08 -7.22 -6.99
CA VAL A 7 -20.37 -5.97 -7.33
C VAL A 7 -18.86 -6.15 -7.24
N GLN A 8 -18.36 -6.82 -6.20
CA GLN A 8 -16.93 -7.13 -6.06
C GLN A 8 -16.42 -8.02 -7.19
N LEU A 9 -17.17 -9.06 -7.55
CA LEU A 9 -16.81 -9.94 -8.66
C LEU A 9 -16.73 -9.18 -10.00
N ARG A 10 -17.70 -8.31 -10.27
CA ARG A 10 -17.67 -7.44 -11.47
C ARG A 10 -16.46 -6.51 -11.46
N ARG A 11 -16.18 -5.83 -10.34
CA ARG A 11 -15.01 -4.95 -10.21
C ARG A 11 -13.70 -5.71 -10.43
N ARG A 12 -13.58 -6.94 -9.92
CA ARG A 12 -12.41 -7.80 -10.17
C ARG A 12 -12.30 -8.17 -11.66
N GLN A 13 -13.41 -8.46 -12.34
CA GLN A 13 -13.41 -8.72 -13.80
C GLN A 13 -12.99 -7.49 -14.60
N ASP A 14 -13.54 -6.31 -14.27
CA ASP A 14 -13.20 -5.04 -14.94
C ASP A 14 -11.71 -4.72 -14.77
N PHE A 15 -11.19 -4.88 -13.55
CA PHE A 15 -9.76 -4.77 -13.26
C PHE A 15 -8.92 -5.68 -14.16
N TRP A 16 -9.31 -6.94 -14.28
CA TRP A 16 -8.60 -7.92 -15.12
C TRP A 16 -8.62 -7.56 -16.61
N LEU A 17 -9.80 -7.21 -17.14
CA LEU A 17 -9.95 -6.84 -18.55
C LEU A 17 -9.10 -5.61 -18.88
N LYS A 18 -9.24 -4.56 -18.06
CA LYS A 18 -8.53 -3.29 -18.31
C LYS A 18 -7.02 -3.45 -18.23
N SER A 19 -6.55 -4.17 -17.21
CA SER A 19 -5.15 -4.52 -17.07
C SER A 19 -4.62 -5.27 -18.31
N GLN A 20 -5.34 -6.28 -18.78
CA GLN A 20 -4.91 -7.07 -19.93
C GLN A 20 -4.86 -6.25 -21.22
N GLU A 21 -5.84 -5.39 -21.44
CA GLU A 21 -5.86 -4.46 -22.57
C GLU A 21 -4.64 -3.53 -22.56
N THR A 22 -4.42 -2.82 -21.46
CA THR A 22 -3.28 -1.90 -21.31
C THR A 22 -1.95 -2.64 -21.45
N ALA A 23 -1.80 -3.82 -20.84
CA ALA A 23 -0.60 -4.62 -20.98
C ALA A 23 -0.36 -5.11 -22.42
N ARG A 24 -1.42 -5.42 -23.18
CA ARG A 24 -1.32 -5.80 -24.60
C ARG A 24 -0.88 -4.63 -25.45
N GLU A 25 -1.43 -3.44 -25.23
CA GLU A 25 -1.05 -2.20 -25.93
C GLU A 25 0.45 -1.92 -25.70
N LEU A 26 0.90 -1.92 -24.44
CA LEU A 26 2.30 -1.72 -24.10
C LEU A 26 3.25 -2.76 -24.72
N ARG A 27 2.86 -4.04 -24.74
CA ARG A 27 3.68 -5.09 -25.35
C ARG A 27 3.68 -5.05 -26.88
N LYS A 28 2.61 -4.58 -27.52
CA LYS A 28 2.62 -4.35 -28.98
C LYS A 28 3.60 -3.25 -29.36
N GLU A 29 3.66 -2.20 -28.54
CA GLU A 29 4.55 -1.07 -28.77
C GLU A 29 6.02 -1.35 -28.42
N ALA A 30 6.27 -2.37 -27.59
CA ALA A 30 7.60 -2.74 -27.17
C ALA A 30 7.93 -4.17 -27.55
N HIS A 31 8.89 -4.32 -28.48
CA HIS A 31 9.47 -5.61 -28.85
C HIS A 31 9.86 -6.43 -27.59
N THR A 32 9.53 -7.72 -27.59
CA THR A 32 9.43 -8.66 -26.44
C THR A 32 10.51 -8.51 -25.33
N ILE A 33 10.08 -8.63 -24.06
CA ILE A 33 10.88 -8.33 -22.86
C ILE A 33 11.44 -9.60 -22.20
N ASP A 34 12.73 -9.60 -21.84
CA ASP A 34 13.33 -10.53 -20.87
C ASP A 34 13.51 -9.83 -19.50
N PRO A 35 13.01 -10.37 -18.39
CA PRO A 35 13.17 -9.77 -17.06
C PRO A 35 14.63 -9.65 -16.59
N GLU A 36 15.54 -10.50 -17.09
CA GLU A 36 16.98 -10.42 -16.80
C GLU A 36 17.73 -9.47 -17.73
N ARG A 37 17.08 -9.05 -18.83
CA ARG A 37 17.60 -8.08 -19.79
C ARG A 37 16.50 -7.09 -20.17
N PRO A 38 16.03 -6.25 -19.22
CA PRO A 38 14.93 -5.34 -19.47
C PRO A 38 15.30 -4.35 -20.59
N GLN A 39 14.70 -4.51 -21.77
CA GLN A 39 14.93 -3.61 -22.91
C GLN A 39 14.40 -2.20 -22.59
N ARG A 40 15.03 -1.17 -23.18
CA ARG A 40 14.72 0.25 -22.92
C ARG A 40 13.39 0.76 -23.51
N GLY A 41 12.69 -0.05 -24.33
CA GLY A 41 11.54 0.39 -25.13
C GLY A 41 10.23 0.65 -24.37
N ILE A 42 9.83 -0.26 -23.47
CA ILE A 42 8.53 -0.20 -22.75
C ILE A 42 8.36 1.07 -21.92
N GLY A 43 9.37 1.43 -21.11
CA GLY A 43 9.23 2.59 -20.22
C GLY A 43 9.05 3.88 -20.99
N ARG A 44 9.63 3.96 -22.19
CA ARG A 44 9.43 5.08 -23.11
C ARG A 44 8.05 5.04 -23.77
N ALA A 45 7.56 3.86 -24.17
CA ALA A 45 6.21 3.70 -24.71
C ALA A 45 5.14 4.05 -23.66
N ALA A 46 5.23 3.48 -22.46
CA ALA A 46 4.36 3.82 -21.33
C ALA A 46 4.46 5.32 -20.97
N HIS A 47 5.66 5.89 -20.94
CA HIS A 47 5.84 7.32 -20.68
C HIS A 47 5.23 8.19 -21.78
N ASN A 48 5.41 7.83 -23.05
CA ASN A 48 4.83 8.54 -24.18
C ASN A 48 3.30 8.46 -24.16
N LEU A 49 2.73 7.28 -23.87
CA LEU A 49 1.28 7.12 -23.74
C LEU A 49 0.74 7.90 -22.55
N LEU A 50 1.43 7.89 -21.41
CA LEU A 50 1.08 8.74 -20.26
C LEU A 50 1.10 10.22 -20.64
N GLN A 51 2.13 10.68 -21.36
CA GLN A 51 2.19 12.07 -21.82
C GLN A 51 1.02 12.42 -22.75
N LEU A 52 0.68 11.55 -23.69
CA LEU A 52 -0.48 11.73 -24.58
C LEU A 52 -1.78 11.79 -23.78
N MET A 53 -1.92 10.93 -22.76
CA MET A 53 -3.11 10.90 -21.92
C MET A 53 -3.21 12.09 -20.96
N GLN A 54 -2.08 12.67 -20.53
CA GLN A 54 -2.04 13.90 -19.72
C GLN A 54 -2.42 15.14 -20.53
N GLN A 55 -2.34 15.09 -21.86
CA GLN A 55 -2.76 16.16 -22.77
C GLN A 55 -4.28 16.16 -23.04
N VAL A 56 -5.02 15.19 -22.51
CA VAL A 56 -6.48 15.14 -22.64
C VAL A 56 -7.08 16.21 -21.71
N GLU A 57 -7.61 17.30 -22.30
CA GLU A 57 -8.19 18.44 -21.56
C GLU A 57 -9.32 18.05 -20.60
N HIS A 58 -10.01 16.95 -20.86
CA HIS A 58 -11.11 16.43 -20.04
C HIS A 58 -10.95 14.93 -19.76
N PRO A 59 -10.16 14.54 -18.75
CA PRO A 59 -9.97 13.14 -18.40
C PRO A 59 -11.29 12.49 -17.97
N THR A 60 -11.58 11.32 -18.55
CA THR A 60 -12.70 10.46 -18.18
C THR A 60 -12.28 9.45 -17.11
N ALA A 61 -13.25 8.78 -16.48
CA ALA A 61 -12.97 7.68 -15.55
C ALA A 61 -12.14 6.56 -16.21
N GLU A 62 -12.40 6.26 -17.47
CA GLU A 62 -11.70 5.24 -18.24
C GLU A 62 -10.25 5.65 -18.54
N THR A 63 -10.03 6.89 -18.97
CA THR A 63 -8.67 7.38 -19.23
C THR A 63 -7.86 7.46 -17.92
N ASN A 64 -8.48 7.79 -16.79
CA ASN A 64 -7.79 7.76 -15.50
C ASN A 64 -7.38 6.34 -15.10
N GLN A 65 -8.25 5.34 -15.30
CA GLN A 65 -7.90 3.94 -15.03
C GLN A 65 -6.76 3.46 -15.92
N GLN A 66 -6.78 3.81 -17.22
CA GLN A 66 -5.69 3.48 -18.13
C GLN A 66 -4.37 4.11 -17.67
N GLN A 67 -4.38 5.40 -17.29
CA GLN A 67 -3.18 6.09 -16.79
C GLN A 67 -2.58 5.38 -15.57
N GLU A 68 -3.40 4.92 -14.62
CA GLU A 68 -2.93 4.18 -13.45
C GLU A 68 -2.19 2.89 -13.83
N PHE A 69 -2.74 2.09 -14.75
CA PHE A 69 -2.08 0.88 -15.22
C PHE A 69 -0.81 1.19 -16.03
N TYR A 70 -0.84 2.22 -16.87
CA TYR A 70 0.34 2.67 -17.60
C TYR A 70 1.48 3.08 -16.65
N LYS A 71 1.14 3.83 -15.60
CA LYS A 71 2.10 4.23 -14.56
C LYS A 71 2.63 3.02 -13.80
N LEU A 72 1.76 2.11 -13.36
CA LEU A 72 2.16 0.86 -12.68
C LEU A 72 3.14 0.04 -13.54
N TYR A 73 2.83 -0.17 -14.82
CA TYR A 73 3.69 -0.97 -15.70
C TYR A 73 5.03 -0.27 -16.02
N GLY A 74 5.01 1.05 -16.17
CA GLY A 74 6.22 1.85 -16.32
C GLY A 74 7.15 1.71 -15.11
N THR A 75 6.61 1.95 -13.90
CA THR A 75 7.39 1.86 -12.66
C THR A 75 7.79 0.43 -12.30
N TYR A 76 6.96 -0.56 -12.63
CA TYR A 76 7.29 -1.98 -12.43
C TYR A 76 8.54 -2.40 -13.23
N ARG A 77 8.66 -1.94 -14.48
CA ARG A 77 9.86 -2.21 -15.28
C ARG A 77 11.11 -1.62 -14.63
N ASP A 78 11.04 -0.37 -14.18
CA ASP A 78 12.18 0.28 -13.53
C ASP A 78 12.51 -0.41 -12.19
N TRP A 79 11.49 -0.88 -11.46
CA TRP A 79 11.64 -1.72 -10.28
C TRP A 79 12.38 -3.02 -10.60
N ILE A 80 12.08 -3.72 -11.70
CA ILE A 80 12.83 -4.91 -12.12
C ILE A 80 14.30 -4.59 -12.36
N ALA A 81 14.59 -3.47 -13.03
CA ALA A 81 15.97 -3.03 -13.26
C ALA A 81 16.70 -2.69 -11.94
N ALA A 82 16.02 -2.02 -11.00
CA ALA A 82 16.55 -1.72 -9.67
C ALA A 82 16.87 -2.99 -8.88
N VAL A 83 15.93 -3.94 -8.81
CA VAL A 83 16.14 -5.24 -8.13
C VAL A 83 17.27 -6.04 -8.79
N THR A 84 17.37 -5.98 -10.13
CA THR A 84 18.48 -6.62 -10.86
C THR A 84 19.83 -6.00 -10.48
N ALA A 85 19.90 -4.67 -10.36
CA ALA A 85 21.11 -3.96 -9.96
C ALA A 85 21.50 -4.29 -8.51
N GLU A 86 20.54 -4.30 -7.58
CA GLU A 86 20.76 -4.73 -6.19
C GLU A 86 21.28 -6.17 -6.11
N LYS A 87 20.63 -7.09 -6.84
CA LYS A 87 21.03 -8.50 -6.90
C LYS A 87 22.44 -8.64 -7.45
N THR A 88 22.77 -7.96 -8.55
CA THR A 88 24.09 -8.02 -9.18
C THR A 88 25.18 -7.48 -8.25
N ALA A 89 24.92 -6.36 -7.57
CA ALA A 89 25.84 -5.80 -6.59
C ALA A 89 26.07 -6.78 -5.43
N ARG A 90 24.99 -7.37 -4.88
CA ARG A 90 25.06 -8.38 -3.82
C ARG A 90 25.85 -9.63 -4.25
N ASP A 91 25.54 -10.19 -5.41
CA ASP A 91 26.19 -11.41 -5.92
C ASP A 91 27.68 -11.15 -6.24
N SER A 92 28.02 -9.92 -6.60
CA SER A 92 29.42 -9.48 -6.81
C SER A 92 30.12 -9.03 -5.53
N ASN A 93 29.47 -9.11 -4.37
CA ASN A 93 29.93 -8.57 -3.09
C ASN A 93 30.40 -7.10 -3.17
N ARG A 94 29.73 -6.31 -4.01
CA ARG A 94 29.98 -4.89 -4.22
C ARG A 94 28.93 -4.06 -3.47
N ARG A 95 29.37 -2.95 -2.89
CA ARG A 95 28.47 -1.94 -2.35
C ARG A 95 28.03 -1.01 -3.47
N LEU A 96 26.73 -0.74 -3.55
CA LEU A 96 26.20 0.30 -4.43
C LEU A 96 26.77 1.65 -4.02
N SER A 97 27.06 2.51 -5.01
CA SER A 97 27.42 3.90 -4.70
C SER A 97 26.26 4.62 -4.02
N PRO A 98 26.49 5.66 -3.19
CA PRO A 98 25.41 6.42 -2.58
C PRO A 98 24.39 6.95 -3.60
N LYS A 99 24.87 7.41 -4.76
CA LYS A 99 24.03 7.90 -5.87
C LYS A 99 23.17 6.81 -6.49
N ASP A 100 23.72 5.61 -6.71
CA ASP A 100 22.94 4.49 -7.23
C ASP A 100 21.93 4.00 -6.21
N HIS A 101 22.29 4.01 -4.93
CA HIS A 101 21.38 3.67 -3.84
C HIS A 101 20.19 4.64 -3.78
N GLU A 102 20.43 5.95 -3.81
CA GLU A 102 19.37 6.97 -3.83
C GLU A 102 18.44 6.79 -5.03
N LYS A 103 19.01 6.54 -6.21
CA LYS A 103 18.21 6.27 -7.42
C LYS A 103 17.34 5.02 -7.26
N ILE A 104 17.87 3.95 -6.70
CA ILE A 104 17.13 2.69 -6.45
C ILE A 104 16.00 2.93 -5.44
N VAL A 105 16.25 3.68 -4.36
CA VAL A 105 15.22 4.06 -3.38
C VAL A 105 14.09 4.83 -4.04
N SER A 106 14.41 5.83 -4.88
CA SER A 106 13.41 6.60 -5.63
C SER A 106 12.56 5.74 -6.57
N VAL A 107 13.17 4.75 -7.23
CA VAL A 107 12.45 3.79 -8.08
C VAL A 107 11.50 2.91 -7.25
N HIS A 108 11.95 2.41 -6.09
CA HIS A 108 11.10 1.65 -5.19
C HIS A 108 9.91 2.47 -4.68
N SER A 109 10.15 3.71 -4.26
CA SER A 109 9.10 4.63 -3.79
C SER A 109 8.08 4.91 -4.91
N SER A 110 8.54 5.23 -6.12
CA SER A 110 7.66 5.47 -7.29
C SER A 110 6.80 4.25 -7.66
N PHE A 111 7.36 3.04 -7.55
CA PHE A 111 6.61 1.81 -7.79
C PHE A 111 5.58 1.54 -6.70
N ASN A 112 5.94 1.74 -5.43
CA ASN A 112 5.03 1.61 -4.30
C ASN A 112 3.85 2.59 -4.40
N ASP A 113 4.11 3.84 -4.80
CA ASP A 113 3.05 4.83 -5.09
C ASP A 113 2.10 4.37 -6.19
N SER A 114 2.64 3.78 -7.26
CA SER A 114 1.80 3.27 -8.36
C SER A 114 0.96 2.06 -7.94
N LEU A 115 1.50 1.17 -7.08
CA LEU A 115 0.73 0.09 -6.47
C LEU A 115 -0.39 0.65 -5.60
N ARG A 116 -0.10 1.68 -4.82
CA ARG A 116 -1.05 2.32 -3.92
C ARG A 116 -2.23 2.92 -4.66
N GLU A 117 -2.01 3.59 -5.79
CA GLU A 117 -3.08 4.09 -6.66
C GLU A 117 -4.03 2.98 -7.12
N ILE A 118 -3.45 1.86 -7.58
CA ILE A 118 -4.22 0.67 -7.98
C ILE A 118 -4.98 0.07 -6.79
N PHE A 119 -4.35 0.00 -5.61
CA PHE A 119 -4.95 -0.54 -4.40
C PHE A 119 -6.08 0.33 -3.86
N ASN A 120 -5.96 1.65 -3.92
CA ASN A 120 -7.04 2.55 -3.51
C ASN A 120 -8.30 2.39 -4.38
N ARG A 121 -8.13 2.17 -5.68
CA ARG A 121 -9.27 2.02 -6.60
C ARG A 121 -9.87 0.61 -6.58
N TRP A 122 -9.02 -0.42 -6.59
CA TRP A 122 -9.43 -1.81 -6.83
C TRP A 122 -9.28 -2.72 -5.62
N GLY A 123 -8.61 -2.26 -4.56
CA GLY A 123 -8.13 -3.08 -3.45
C GLY A 123 -9.20 -3.81 -2.66
N THR A 124 -10.44 -3.31 -2.67
CA THR A 124 -11.59 -3.95 -2.03
C THR A 124 -12.11 -5.19 -2.78
N ALA A 125 -11.64 -5.41 -4.02
CA ALA A 125 -12.07 -6.49 -4.90
C ALA A 125 -10.93 -7.43 -5.34
N ILE A 126 -9.67 -7.03 -5.16
CA ILE A 126 -8.50 -7.79 -5.60
C ILE A 126 -7.66 -8.27 -4.40
N THR A 127 -6.96 -9.38 -4.60
CA THR A 127 -6.06 -9.99 -3.61
C THR A 127 -4.59 -9.70 -3.92
N PRO A 128 -3.66 -9.89 -2.96
CA PRO A 128 -2.22 -9.88 -3.26
C PRO A 128 -1.83 -10.82 -4.41
N ALA A 129 -2.50 -11.98 -4.52
CA ALA A 129 -2.27 -12.94 -5.58
C ALA A 129 -2.72 -12.43 -6.95
N ASP A 130 -3.87 -11.73 -7.03
CA ASP A 130 -4.32 -11.07 -8.27
C ASP A 130 -3.29 -10.05 -8.76
N THR A 131 -2.79 -9.21 -7.86
CA THR A 131 -1.76 -8.22 -8.19
C THR A 131 -0.47 -8.88 -8.69
N MET A 132 0.00 -9.94 -8.01
CA MET A 132 1.17 -10.69 -8.45
C MET A 132 0.96 -11.30 -9.84
N GLN A 133 -0.19 -11.92 -10.08
CA GLN A 133 -0.52 -12.52 -11.36
C GLN A 133 -0.63 -11.46 -12.47
N LEU A 134 -1.21 -10.29 -12.19
CA LEU A 134 -1.26 -9.15 -13.11
C LEU A 134 0.14 -8.68 -13.52
N LEU A 135 1.03 -8.47 -12.56
CA LEU A 135 2.40 -8.03 -12.84
C LEU A 135 3.17 -9.11 -13.60
N ASN A 136 3.01 -10.37 -13.19
CA ASN A 136 3.62 -11.52 -13.87
C ASN A 136 3.14 -11.68 -15.31
N ASN A 137 1.88 -11.36 -15.61
CA ASN A 137 1.42 -11.35 -16.99
C ASN A 137 2.23 -10.34 -17.80
N PHE A 138 2.53 -9.15 -17.25
CA PHE A 138 3.28 -8.10 -17.94
C PHE A 138 4.75 -8.45 -18.16
N ILE A 139 5.52 -8.61 -17.08
CA ILE A 139 6.91 -9.08 -17.09
C ILE A 139 6.97 -10.34 -16.19
N PRO A 140 7.19 -11.54 -16.76
CA PRO A 140 7.15 -12.77 -15.98
C PRO A 140 8.24 -12.84 -14.91
N ILE A 141 7.84 -12.99 -13.65
CA ILE A 141 8.75 -13.20 -12.50
C ILE A 141 8.39 -14.42 -11.64
N ALA A 142 7.32 -15.15 -11.99
CA ALA A 142 6.83 -16.29 -11.22
C ALA A 142 7.92 -17.34 -10.97
N ASP A 143 8.71 -17.66 -12.00
CA ASP A 143 9.79 -18.65 -11.93
C ASP A 143 11.14 -18.05 -11.47
N LYS A 144 11.13 -16.80 -10.97
CA LYS A 144 12.33 -16.10 -10.50
C LYS A 144 12.22 -15.78 -9.01
N PRO A 145 12.62 -16.71 -8.10
CA PRO A 145 12.33 -16.64 -6.67
C PRO A 145 12.78 -15.34 -5.99
N HIS A 146 13.92 -14.79 -6.38
CA HIS A 146 14.43 -13.52 -5.84
C HIS A 146 13.48 -12.35 -6.11
N TYR A 147 13.04 -12.20 -7.37
CA TYR A 147 12.15 -11.11 -7.78
C TYR A 147 10.75 -11.33 -7.22
N ARG A 148 10.25 -12.58 -7.23
CA ARG A 148 8.95 -12.92 -6.61
C ARG A 148 8.91 -12.52 -5.13
N LYS A 149 9.91 -12.92 -4.33
CA LYS A 149 9.99 -12.57 -2.91
C LYS A 149 10.07 -11.06 -2.66
N LYS A 150 10.83 -10.34 -3.48
CA LYS A 150 10.92 -8.87 -3.42
C LYS A 150 9.57 -8.23 -3.75
N MET A 151 8.86 -8.72 -4.77
CA MET A 151 7.55 -8.22 -5.15
C MET A 151 6.48 -8.50 -4.07
N GLU A 152 6.46 -9.70 -3.50
CA GLU A 152 5.61 -10.03 -2.35
C GLU A 152 5.86 -9.08 -1.17
N THR A 153 7.12 -8.71 -0.94
CA THR A 153 7.49 -7.75 0.10
C THR A 153 6.97 -6.34 -0.21
N SER A 154 7.08 -5.86 -1.46
CA SER A 154 6.51 -4.58 -1.88
C SER A 154 4.99 -4.55 -1.74
N ILE A 155 4.29 -5.57 -2.27
CA ILE A 155 2.83 -5.68 -2.16
C ILE A 155 2.39 -5.71 -0.69
N LYS A 156 3.06 -6.52 0.15
CA LYS A 156 2.76 -6.60 1.58
C LYS A 156 3.01 -5.26 2.28
N GLY A 157 4.11 -4.57 1.96
CA GLY A 157 4.46 -3.26 2.53
C GLY A 157 3.37 -2.23 2.27
N VAL A 158 3.10 -1.94 0.99
CA VAL A 158 2.08 -0.96 0.57
C VAL A 158 0.71 -1.30 1.13
N ARG A 159 0.35 -2.59 1.14
CA ARG A 159 -0.90 -3.06 1.74
C ARG A 159 -0.96 -2.78 3.24
N THR A 160 0.13 -3.03 3.97
CA THR A 160 0.18 -2.80 5.42
C THR A 160 0.04 -1.31 5.74
N GLU A 161 0.69 -0.45 4.98
CA GLU A 161 0.56 1.02 5.10
C GLU A 161 -0.88 1.49 4.86
N LEU A 162 -1.53 1.03 3.79
CA LEU A 162 -2.93 1.38 3.52
C LEU A 162 -3.91 0.91 4.61
N LEU A 163 -3.69 -0.29 5.15
CA LEU A 163 -4.49 -0.77 6.28
C LEU A 163 -4.20 0.04 7.55
N ALA A 164 -2.95 0.45 7.78
CA ALA A 164 -2.58 1.30 8.90
C ALA A 164 -3.27 2.67 8.82
N GLU A 165 -3.38 3.26 7.63
CA GLU A 165 -4.13 4.51 7.43
C GLU A 165 -5.59 4.38 7.79
N LEU A 166 -6.28 3.36 7.29
CA LEU A 166 -7.69 3.10 7.66
C LEU A 166 -7.83 2.92 9.17
N ALA A 167 -6.87 2.25 9.80
CA ALA A 167 -6.89 2.06 11.23
C ALA A 167 -6.71 3.36 12.01
N LEU A 168 -5.78 4.24 11.58
CA LEU A 168 -5.56 5.55 12.16
C LEU A 168 -6.77 6.49 11.96
N GLU A 169 -7.41 6.44 10.78
CA GLU A 169 -8.67 7.17 10.51
C GLU A 169 -9.79 6.73 11.47
N ASN A 170 -9.96 5.41 11.66
CA ASN A 170 -10.93 4.87 12.63
C ASN A 170 -10.67 5.34 14.07
N MET A 171 -9.39 5.49 14.45
CA MET A 171 -8.99 6.02 15.76
C MET A 171 -9.25 7.54 15.88
N GLY A 172 -9.48 8.24 14.76
CA GLY A 172 -9.72 9.67 14.73
C GLY A 172 -8.44 10.51 14.77
N PHE A 173 -7.29 9.95 14.41
CA PHE A 173 -6.06 10.72 14.26
C PHE A 173 -6.11 11.59 13.01
N GLU A 174 -5.54 12.79 13.09
CA GLU A 174 -5.14 13.54 11.90
C GLU A 174 -3.83 12.91 11.38
N VAL A 175 -3.87 12.39 10.15
CA VAL A 175 -2.75 11.67 9.53
C VAL A 175 -2.25 12.47 8.34
N VAL A 176 -0.98 12.82 8.38
CA VAL A 176 -0.26 13.44 7.26
C VAL A 176 0.73 12.42 6.70
N ARG A 177 0.58 12.07 5.43
CA ARG A 177 1.57 11.24 4.74
C ARG A 177 2.90 11.97 4.66
N ALA A 178 4.00 11.25 4.87
CA ALA A 178 5.33 11.80 4.73
C ALA A 178 5.58 12.36 3.31
N THR A 179 6.28 13.49 3.26
CA THR A 179 6.86 14.02 2.01
C THR A 179 7.98 13.11 1.51
N THR A 180 8.38 13.24 0.24
CA THR A 180 9.50 12.45 -0.33
C THR A 180 10.80 12.56 0.50
N GLU A 181 11.10 13.73 1.07
CA GLU A 181 12.30 13.90 1.90
C GLU A 181 12.18 13.22 3.28
N GLN A 182 10.97 13.13 3.82
CA GLN A 182 10.68 12.40 5.05
C GLN A 182 10.67 10.88 4.81
N ASP A 183 10.11 10.42 3.70
CA ASP A 183 10.13 9.01 3.24
C ASP A 183 11.57 8.51 3.06
N LYS A 184 12.47 9.33 2.47
CA LYS A 184 13.91 9.03 2.40
C LYS A 184 14.57 8.82 3.76
N ARG A 185 14.03 9.43 4.82
CA ARG A 185 14.48 9.25 6.20
C ARG A 185 13.80 8.06 6.89
N GLY A 186 12.86 7.39 6.22
CA GLY A 186 12.12 6.25 6.73
C GLY A 186 10.90 6.63 7.55
N ILE A 187 10.33 7.81 7.34
CA ILE A 187 9.06 8.23 7.95
C ILE A 187 7.96 7.94 6.93
N ASP A 188 6.93 7.20 7.32
CA ASP A 188 5.77 6.95 6.45
C ASP A 188 4.65 7.96 6.74
N TYR A 189 4.42 8.26 8.01
CA TYR A 189 3.37 9.17 8.45
C TYR A 189 3.81 10.07 9.59
N LEU A 190 3.12 11.20 9.68
CA LEU A 190 3.06 12.05 10.86
C LEU A 190 1.64 11.95 11.41
N ILE A 191 1.51 11.59 12.67
CA ILE A 191 0.22 11.56 13.36
C ILE A 191 0.18 12.67 14.40
N THR A 192 -0.95 13.37 14.49
CA THR A 192 -1.15 14.42 15.49
C THR A 192 -2.04 13.88 16.60
N ASP A 193 -1.55 13.90 17.84
CA ASP A 193 -2.31 13.49 19.02
C ASP A 193 -3.38 14.54 19.40
N SER A 194 -4.24 14.22 20.37
CA SER A 194 -5.27 15.16 20.82
C SER A 194 -4.78 16.39 21.57
N ARG A 195 -3.49 16.47 21.91
CA ARG A 195 -2.84 17.68 22.44
C ARG A 195 -2.23 18.53 21.33
N GLY A 196 -2.24 18.06 20.08
CA GLY A 196 -1.63 18.73 18.94
C GLY A 196 -0.15 18.38 18.76
N GLU A 197 0.38 17.40 19.49
CA GLU A 197 1.77 16.94 19.35
C GLU A 197 1.88 15.97 18.17
N GLN A 198 2.89 16.20 17.32
CA GLN A 198 3.08 15.41 16.11
C GLN A 198 4.18 14.35 16.30
N THR A 199 3.84 13.09 16.06
CA THR A 199 4.78 11.97 16.11
C THR A 199 5.03 11.40 14.71
N ALA A 200 6.30 11.24 14.35
CA ALA A 200 6.71 10.57 13.12
C ALA A 200 6.69 9.05 13.32
N ILE A 201 6.02 8.33 12.42
CA ILE A 201 5.90 6.86 12.49
C ILE A 201 6.41 6.19 11.20
N ASP A 202 7.00 5.02 11.40
CA ASP A 202 7.52 4.13 10.33
C ASP A 202 6.79 2.78 10.39
N ILE A 203 5.95 2.49 9.40
CA ILE A 203 5.13 1.29 9.34
C ILE A 203 5.96 0.10 8.85
N LYS A 204 6.08 -0.93 9.69
CA LYS A 204 6.74 -2.18 9.35
C LYS A 204 5.74 -3.33 9.25
N SER A 205 5.94 -4.17 8.24
CA SER A 205 5.16 -5.39 8.01
C SER A 205 5.47 -6.57 8.96
N SER A 206 6.29 -6.35 10.00
CA SER A 206 6.62 -7.35 11.03
C SER A 206 7.26 -6.70 12.27
N ILE A 207 6.93 -7.23 13.46
CA ILE A 207 7.49 -6.79 14.75
C ILE A 207 9.03 -6.83 14.75
N PHE A 208 9.63 -7.90 14.22
CA PHE A 208 11.09 -8.01 14.14
C PHE A 208 11.74 -6.83 13.40
N LYS A 209 11.13 -6.38 12.29
CA LYS A 209 11.64 -5.22 11.54
C LYS A 209 11.41 -3.92 12.30
N ALA A 210 10.26 -3.75 12.96
CA ALA A 210 9.99 -2.57 13.78
C ALA A 210 11.03 -2.43 14.90
N ASN A 211 11.24 -3.48 15.70
CA ASN A 211 12.22 -3.49 16.79
C ASN A 211 13.63 -3.21 16.28
N LYS A 212 14.03 -3.85 15.17
CA LYS A 212 15.34 -3.61 14.57
C LYS A 212 15.52 -2.16 14.10
N THR A 213 14.47 -1.53 13.57
CA THR A 213 14.50 -0.11 13.20
C THR A 213 14.61 0.76 14.45
N ASN A 214 13.79 0.51 15.49
CA ASN A 214 13.84 1.26 16.74
C ASN A 214 15.20 1.16 17.44
N ASP A 215 15.77 -0.05 17.50
CA ASP A 215 17.13 -0.26 18.02
C ASP A 215 18.17 0.55 17.25
N ARG A 216 18.02 0.63 15.93
CA ARG A 216 18.92 1.43 15.08
C ARG A 216 18.72 2.93 15.34
N ASN A 217 17.48 3.39 15.43
CA ASN A 217 17.16 4.79 15.69
C ASN A 217 17.75 5.18 17.06
N ALA A 218 17.43 4.45 18.13
CA ALA A 218 17.98 4.69 19.47
C ALA A 218 19.53 4.72 19.53
N ARG A 219 20.22 3.92 18.70
CA ARG A 219 21.70 3.86 18.69
C ARG A 219 22.38 4.94 17.84
N TYR A 220 21.75 5.37 16.75
CA TYR A 220 22.44 6.15 15.71
C TYR A 220 21.72 7.46 15.33
N TYR A 221 20.44 7.60 15.64
CA TYR A 221 19.61 8.72 15.20
C TYR A 221 18.63 9.15 16.30
N ASN A 222 18.80 10.36 16.84
CA ASN A 222 17.82 10.95 17.74
C ASN A 222 16.64 11.58 16.95
N ASP A 223 16.13 10.87 15.94
CA ASP A 223 15.27 11.45 14.90
C ASP A 223 13.78 11.50 15.24
N GLY A 224 13.40 11.05 16.44
CA GLY A 224 12.01 11.10 16.92
C GLY A 224 11.04 10.20 16.14
N THR A 225 11.53 9.34 15.24
CA THR A 225 10.68 8.45 14.45
C THR A 225 10.51 7.10 15.14
N VAL A 226 9.26 6.70 15.36
CA VAL A 226 8.90 5.43 16.00
C VAL A 226 8.45 4.43 14.95
N ALA A 227 9.18 3.32 14.83
CA ALA A 227 8.77 2.22 13.96
C ALA A 227 7.76 1.32 14.65
N ILE A 228 6.66 1.04 13.98
CA ILE A 228 5.56 0.24 14.51
C ILE A 228 5.22 -0.91 13.57
N CYS A 229 4.87 -2.06 14.13
CA CYS A 229 4.18 -3.11 13.40
C CYS A 229 2.70 -3.01 13.76
N PRO A 230 1.85 -2.48 12.88
CA PRO A 230 0.47 -2.15 13.26
C PRO A 230 -0.37 -3.40 13.52
N PHE A 231 -0.10 -4.49 12.81
CA PHE A 231 -0.92 -5.70 12.83
C PHE A 231 -0.06 -6.96 12.91
N SER A 232 -0.61 -7.98 13.56
CA SER A 232 -0.13 -9.36 13.54
C SER A 232 -0.28 -10.00 12.15
N PRO A 233 0.49 -11.06 11.84
CA PRO A 233 0.29 -11.86 10.64
C PRO A 233 -1.15 -12.36 10.49
N GLU A 234 -1.77 -12.80 11.59
CA GLU A 234 -3.12 -13.35 11.63
C GLU A 234 -4.16 -12.30 11.20
N THR A 235 -4.04 -11.06 11.70
CA THR A 235 -4.90 -9.95 11.28
C THR A 235 -4.74 -9.65 9.79
N LEU A 236 -3.51 -9.61 9.27
CA LEU A 236 -3.25 -9.39 7.84
C LEU A 236 -3.78 -10.52 6.94
N GLU A 237 -3.82 -11.76 7.44
CA GLU A 237 -4.36 -12.93 6.73
C GLU A 237 -5.88 -12.99 6.75
N SER A 238 -6.52 -12.48 7.81
CA SER A 238 -7.98 -12.41 7.95
C SER A 238 -8.65 -11.49 6.92
N ILE A 239 -7.93 -10.46 6.46
CA ILE A 239 -8.35 -9.61 5.36
C ILE A 239 -7.84 -10.27 4.07
N HIS A 240 -8.72 -10.89 3.29
CA HIS A 240 -8.26 -11.66 2.11
C HIS A 240 -7.90 -10.80 0.89
N THR A 241 -8.57 -9.65 0.76
CA THR A 241 -8.32 -8.66 -0.29
C THR A 241 -7.20 -7.69 0.13
N ILE A 242 -6.74 -6.85 -0.80
CA ILE A 242 -5.77 -5.80 -0.49
C ILE A 242 -6.34 -4.87 0.59
N LEU A 243 -7.55 -4.35 0.38
CA LEU A 243 -8.33 -3.55 1.32
C LEU A 243 -9.59 -4.32 1.73
N PRO A 244 -10.16 -4.07 2.92
CA PRO A 244 -11.38 -4.73 3.35
C PRO A 244 -12.57 -4.34 2.47
N ALA A 245 -13.58 -5.20 2.40
CA ALA A 245 -14.82 -4.93 1.67
C ALA A 245 -15.60 -3.75 2.26
N ASP A 246 -15.59 -3.66 3.59
CA ASP A 246 -16.07 -2.54 4.38
C ASP A 246 -14.85 -1.96 5.12
N PRO A 247 -14.14 -0.99 4.51
CA PRO A 247 -12.88 -0.47 5.03
C PRO A 247 -12.96 0.04 6.46
N TYR A 248 -14.08 0.60 6.88
CA TYR A 248 -14.23 1.19 8.21
C TYR A 248 -14.73 0.16 9.22
N GLY A 249 -15.78 -0.59 8.90
CA GLY A 249 -16.35 -1.60 9.81
C GLY A 249 -15.43 -2.79 10.06
N GLN A 250 -14.81 -3.34 9.02
CA GLN A 250 -13.90 -4.49 9.16
C GLN A 250 -12.55 -4.10 9.79
N MET A 251 -12.21 -2.82 9.81
CA MET A 251 -10.97 -2.34 10.43
C MET A 251 -11.14 -1.97 11.90
N LEU A 252 -12.35 -1.95 12.49
CA LEU A 252 -12.51 -1.59 13.91
C LEU A 252 -11.73 -2.51 14.86
N GLY A 253 -11.76 -3.83 14.62
CA GLY A 253 -10.97 -4.81 15.38
C GLY A 253 -9.45 -4.60 15.20
N PRO A 254 -8.95 -4.60 13.96
CA PRO A 254 -7.55 -4.26 13.65
C PRO A 254 -7.09 -2.90 14.21
N SER A 255 -7.97 -1.89 14.23
CA SER A 255 -7.69 -0.59 14.84
C SER A 255 -7.38 -0.71 16.33
N LYS A 256 -8.10 -1.55 17.08
CA LYS A 256 -7.79 -1.78 18.50
C LYS A 256 -6.41 -2.42 18.69
N GLU A 257 -6.05 -3.37 17.84
CA GLU A 257 -4.72 -4.00 17.86
C GLU A 257 -3.63 -2.96 17.58
N MET A 258 -3.77 -2.17 16.52
CA MET A 258 -2.82 -1.11 16.19
C MET A 258 -2.75 -0.03 17.29
N LEU A 259 -3.87 0.36 17.89
CA LEU A 259 -3.90 1.31 19.01
C LEU A 259 -3.07 0.81 20.19
N LYS A 260 -3.19 -0.48 20.53
CA LYS A 260 -2.35 -1.10 21.56
C LYS A 260 -0.87 -1.03 21.17
N ASN A 261 -0.53 -1.33 19.92
CA ASN A 261 0.86 -1.28 19.45
C ASN A 261 1.43 0.15 19.46
N LEU A 262 0.62 1.17 19.17
CA LEU A 262 0.99 2.58 19.29
C LEU A 262 1.26 2.95 20.75
N SER A 263 0.39 2.54 21.67
CA SER A 263 0.55 2.79 23.11
C SER A 263 1.78 2.08 23.69
N ASP A 264 1.97 0.80 23.38
CA ASP A 264 3.15 0.01 23.80
C ASP A 264 4.47 0.63 23.28
N SER A 265 4.41 1.33 22.14
CA SER A 265 5.56 2.01 21.53
C SER A 265 5.76 3.44 22.06
N GLY A 266 4.91 3.91 22.99
CA GLY A 266 4.97 5.26 23.56
C GLY A 266 4.51 6.37 22.62
N VAL A 267 3.85 6.02 21.50
CA VAL A 267 3.30 6.99 20.55
C VAL A 267 1.99 7.60 21.07
N VAL A 268 1.21 6.81 21.81
CA VAL A 268 -0.07 7.20 22.40
C VAL A 268 0.02 6.99 23.91
N ASP A 269 -0.31 8.01 24.70
CA ASP A 269 -0.32 7.87 26.16
C ASP A 269 -1.57 7.12 26.67
N ASN A 270 -1.57 6.80 27.97
CA ASN A 270 -2.63 5.98 28.56
C ASN A 270 -4.02 6.65 28.49
N ASP A 271 -4.08 7.96 28.69
CA ASP A 271 -5.35 8.70 28.70
C ASP A 271 -5.97 8.73 27.30
N GLU A 272 -5.15 8.98 26.28
CA GLU A 272 -5.59 8.94 24.88
C GLU A 272 -5.92 7.52 24.42
N TYR A 273 -5.12 6.53 24.85
CA TYR A 273 -5.39 5.12 24.59
C TYR A 273 -6.77 4.71 25.10
N ASP A 274 -7.09 4.98 26.36
CA ASP A 274 -8.37 4.60 26.97
C ASP A 274 -9.53 5.29 26.25
N ARG A 275 -9.40 6.59 25.95
CA ARG A 275 -10.43 7.34 25.21
C ARG A 275 -10.70 6.76 23.83
N ILE A 276 -9.66 6.47 23.04
CA ILE A 276 -9.84 5.94 21.67
C ILE A 276 -10.37 4.51 21.74
N LYS A 277 -9.89 3.71 22.69
CA LYS A 277 -10.34 2.33 22.89
C LYS A 277 -11.84 2.27 23.19
N ASP A 278 -12.34 3.11 24.11
CA ASP A 278 -13.75 3.17 24.46
C ASP A 278 -14.61 3.54 23.24
N LYS A 279 -14.17 4.51 22.44
CA LYS A 279 -14.85 4.91 21.19
C LYS A 279 -14.89 3.78 20.15
N LEU A 280 -13.80 3.05 19.98
CA LEU A 280 -13.76 1.89 19.08
C LEU A 280 -14.68 0.77 19.60
N GLU A 281 -14.76 0.54 20.91
CA GLU A 281 -15.66 -0.45 21.52
C GLU A 281 -17.13 -0.09 21.32
N GLU A 282 -17.50 1.18 21.46
CA GLU A 282 -18.85 1.67 21.14
C GLU A 282 -19.19 1.43 19.65
N GLN A 283 -18.30 1.79 18.73
CA GLN A 283 -18.50 1.57 17.29
C GLN A 283 -18.68 0.10 16.93
N ILE A 284 -17.92 -0.79 17.59
CA ILE A 284 -18.03 -2.24 17.41
C ILE A 284 -19.39 -2.73 17.92
N ALA A 285 -19.81 -2.29 19.11
CA ALA A 285 -21.11 -2.66 19.68
C ALA A 285 -22.26 -2.20 18.78
N ASP A 286 -22.23 -0.95 18.31
CA ASP A 286 -23.20 -0.38 17.37
C ASP A 286 -23.26 -1.15 16.05
N MET A 287 -22.11 -1.58 15.54
CA MET A 287 -22.04 -2.42 14.34
C MET A 287 -22.68 -3.80 14.59
N HIS A 288 -22.39 -4.43 15.73
CA HIS A 288 -23.00 -5.71 16.11
C HIS A 288 -24.52 -5.61 16.29
N GLU A 289 -25.03 -4.53 16.90
CA GLU A 289 -26.47 -4.32 17.05
C GLU A 289 -27.15 -4.15 15.68
N ARG A 290 -26.57 -3.33 14.79
CA ARG A 290 -27.07 -3.13 13.42
C ARG A 290 -27.13 -4.41 12.61
N ASN A 291 -26.10 -5.25 12.72
CA ASN A 291 -26.04 -6.53 12.01
C ASN A 291 -27.01 -7.57 12.58
N SER A 292 -27.32 -7.47 13.88
CA SER A 292 -28.25 -8.39 14.55
C SER A 292 -29.73 -8.01 14.39
N ASN A 293 -30.03 -6.74 14.06
CA ASN A 293 -31.40 -6.23 13.89
C ASN A 293 -31.60 -5.43 12.57
N PRO A 294 -31.76 -6.12 11.41
CA PRO A 294 -31.85 -5.47 10.08
C PRO A 294 -33.08 -4.57 9.87
N THR A 295 -34.14 -4.71 10.69
CA THR A 295 -35.40 -3.95 10.60
C THR A 295 -35.32 -2.54 11.21
N ARG A 296 -34.21 -2.18 11.89
CA ARG A 296 -34.05 -0.88 12.56
C ARG A 296 -33.29 0.18 11.72
N THR A 297 -32.98 -0.12 10.46
CA THR A 297 -32.18 0.72 9.52
C THR A 297 -32.84 2.04 9.09
N GLY A 298 -33.93 2.47 9.72
CA GLY A 298 -34.61 3.74 9.45
C GLY A 298 -33.90 5.00 9.99
N LYS A 299 -32.86 4.87 10.82
CA LYS A 299 -32.04 6.02 11.22
C LYS A 299 -30.86 6.18 10.27
N LYS A 300 -31.06 7.02 9.24
CA LYS A 300 -29.98 7.68 8.50
C LYS A 300 -29.02 8.32 9.51
N LEU A 301 -27.77 7.91 9.51
CA LEU A 301 -26.68 8.72 10.01
C LEU A 301 -26.58 9.94 9.09
N THR A 302 -27.04 11.10 9.56
CA THR A 302 -26.62 12.39 9.03
C THR A 302 -25.15 12.55 9.39
N HIS A 303 -24.28 12.55 8.37
CA HIS A 303 -22.91 13.05 8.51
C HIS A 303 -22.96 14.48 9.05
N VAL A 304 -22.18 14.74 10.10
CA VAL A 304 -21.66 16.06 10.45
C VAL A 304 -20.16 15.98 10.27
#